data_AF-A0A2V8NXG6-F1
#
_entry.id   AF-A0A2V8NXG6-F1
#
_cell.length_a   1.000
_cell.length_b   1.000
_cell.length_c   1.000
_cell.angle_alpha   90.00
_cell.angle_beta   90.00
_cell.angle_gamma   90.00
#
_symmetry.space_group_name_H-M   'P 1'
#
loop_
_entity.id
_entity.type
_entity.pdbx_description
1 polymer ?
#
loop_
_entity_poly.entity_id
_entity_poly.type
_entity_poly.pdbx_seq_one_letter_code
_entity_poly.pdbx_strand_id
1 'polypeptide(L)'
;MRKLRMLFFALVGLMMTAMPVFAQAVAADNESSVAKYGKLAAGFGFAIAAGLGAIGQSRIAASAVEGAARNPGAAGRIQIMMIIGLALIESLVLFALVIVFARV
;
A
#
# COMPACT_ATOMS: atom_id res chain seq x y z
N MET A 1 -46.90 -33.58 18.81
CA MET A 1 -47.11 -33.15 17.41
C MET A 1 -46.87 -31.66 17.15
N ARG A 2 -47.42 -30.71 17.96
CA ARG A 2 -47.26 -29.26 17.71
C ARG A 2 -45.82 -28.75 17.80
N LYS A 3 -45.06 -29.16 18.83
CA LYS A 3 -43.64 -28.78 19.00
C LYS A 3 -42.73 -29.39 17.93
N LEU A 4 -43.01 -30.63 17.52
CA LEU A 4 -42.25 -31.30 16.45
C LEU A 4 -42.50 -30.65 15.08
N ARG A 5 -43.74 -30.24 14.78
CA ARG A 5 -44.05 -29.42 13.59
C ARG A 5 -43.35 -28.07 13.62
N MET A 6 -43.35 -27.37 14.76
CA MET A 6 -42.63 -26.10 14.89
C MET A 6 -41.11 -26.26 14.72
N LEU A 7 -40.53 -27.31 15.31
CA LEU A 7 -39.10 -27.61 15.16
C LEU A 7 -38.74 -27.91 13.69
N PHE A 8 -39.59 -28.67 13.00
CA PHE A 8 -39.42 -28.97 11.58
C PHE A 8 -39.48 -27.71 10.71
N PHE A 9 -40.48 -26.83 10.92
CA PHE A 9 -40.58 -25.58 10.16
C PHE A 9 -39.45 -24.58 10.47
N ALA A 10 -38.94 -24.55 11.71
CA ALA A 10 -37.78 -23.74 12.07
C ALA A 10 -36.48 -24.25 11.41
N LEU A 11 -36.30 -25.57 11.34
CA LEU A 11 -35.15 -26.18 10.67
C LEU A 11 -35.18 -25.91 9.17
N VAL A 12 -36.35 -26.08 8.54
CA VAL A 12 -36.53 -25.77 7.11
C VAL A 12 -36.29 -24.28 6.86
N GLY A 13 -36.84 -23.38 7.66
CA GLY A 13 -36.60 -21.94 7.55
C GLY A 13 -35.12 -21.56 7.64
N LEU A 14 -34.40 -22.14 8.59
CA LEU A 14 -32.95 -21.94 8.73
C LEU A 14 -32.17 -22.45 7.50
N MET A 15 -32.55 -23.62 6.97
CA MET A 15 -31.94 -24.17 5.76
C MET A 15 -32.24 -23.32 4.52
N MET A 16 -33.42 -22.69 4.41
CA MET A 16 -33.74 -21.78 3.31
C MET A 16 -32.95 -20.48 3.37
N THR A 17 -32.62 -19.98 4.57
CA THR A 17 -31.73 -18.81 4.74
C THR A 17 -30.26 -19.10 4.46
N ALA A 18 -29.86 -20.36 4.28
CA ALA A 18 -28.50 -20.76 3.91
C ALA A 18 -28.24 -20.76 2.39
N MET A 19 -29.29 -20.73 1.56
CA MET A 19 -29.17 -20.67 0.09
C MET A 19 -28.39 -19.45 -0.45
N PRO A 20 -28.45 -18.24 0.15
CA PRO A 20 -27.65 -17.09 -0.29
C PRO A 20 -26.14 -17.29 -0.15
N VAL A 21 -25.68 -18.12 0.79
CA VAL A 21 -24.24 -18.40 1.02
C VAL A 21 -23.64 -19.20 -0.14
N PHE A 22 -24.43 -20.05 -0.80
CA PHE A 22 -24.00 -20.81 -1.98
C PHE A 22 -24.38 -20.15 -3.31
N ALA A 23 -25.15 -19.06 -3.28
CA ALA A 23 -25.56 -18.28 -4.44
C ALA A 23 -24.67 -17.06 -4.71
N GLN A 24 -23.63 -16.83 -3.91
CA GLN A 24 -22.59 -15.86 -4.24
C GLN A 24 -21.76 -16.40 -5.40
N ALA A 25 -22.28 -16.25 -6.61
CA ALA A 25 -21.44 -16.26 -7.79
C ALA A 25 -20.37 -15.18 -7.55
N VAL A 26 -19.10 -15.57 -7.57
CA VAL A 26 -18.02 -14.60 -7.72
C VAL A 26 -18.38 -13.81 -8.98
N ALA A 27 -18.76 -12.54 -8.82
CA ALA A 27 -19.01 -11.68 -9.96
C ALA A 27 -17.74 -11.74 -10.80
N ALA A 28 -17.85 -12.21 -12.05
CA ALA A 28 -16.71 -12.32 -12.92
C ALA A 28 -15.99 -10.96 -12.96
N ASP A 29 -14.66 -10.99 -12.88
CA ASP A 29 -13.88 -9.76 -12.94
C ASP A 29 -14.29 -8.97 -14.18
N ASN A 30 -14.69 -7.73 -13.96
CA ASN A 30 -15.02 -6.79 -15.00
C ASN A 30 -13.97 -5.68 -15.01
N GLU A 31 -13.92 -4.91 -16.09
CA GLU A 31 -12.91 -3.87 -16.27
C GLU A 31 -12.88 -2.88 -15.07
N SER A 32 -14.05 -2.58 -14.51
CA SER A 32 -14.19 -1.73 -13.33
C SER A 32 -13.62 -2.35 -12.03
N SER A 33 -13.77 -3.67 -11.82
CA SER A 33 -13.20 -4.35 -10.65
C SER A 33 -11.68 -4.40 -10.75
N VAL A 34 -11.14 -4.75 -11.91
CA VAL A 34 -9.69 -4.78 -12.18
C VAL A 34 -9.08 -3.38 -12.01
N ALA A 35 -9.72 -2.34 -12.56
CA ALA A 35 -9.25 -0.96 -12.41
C ALA A 35 -9.26 -0.48 -10.95
N LYS A 36 -10.29 -0.85 -10.17
CA LYS A 36 -10.39 -0.48 -8.75
C LYS A 36 -9.26 -1.10 -7.93
N TYR A 37 -9.00 -2.39 -8.11
CA TYR A 37 -7.92 -3.06 -7.39
C TYR A 37 -6.53 -2.61 -7.86
N GLY A 38 -6.36 -2.33 -9.15
CA GLY A 38 -5.12 -1.76 -9.70
C GLY A 38 -4.77 -0.39 -9.08
N LYS A 39 -5.76 0.51 -8.99
CA LYS A 39 -5.61 1.82 -8.33
C LYS A 39 -5.23 1.71 -6.86
N LEU A 40 -5.90 0.81 -6.14
CA LEU A 40 -5.62 0.57 -4.73
C LEU A 40 -4.19 0.03 -4.53
N ALA A 41 -3.82 -1.02 -5.29
CA ALA A 41 -2.52 -1.65 -5.20
C ALA A 41 -1.39 -0.67 -5.53
N ALA A 42 -1.57 0.17 -6.55
CA ALA A 42 -0.59 1.18 -6.91
C ALA A 42 -0.43 2.27 -5.85
N GLY A 43 -1.53 2.76 -5.26
CA GLY A 43 -1.48 3.72 -4.16
C GLY A 43 -0.73 3.17 -2.95
N PHE A 44 -0.99 1.91 -2.57
CA PHE A 44 -0.26 1.26 -1.48
C PHE A 44 1.22 1.02 -1.82
N GLY A 45 1.51 0.52 -3.02
CA GLY A 45 2.89 0.29 -3.46
C GLY A 45 3.71 1.58 -3.45
N PHE A 46 3.13 2.67 -3.95
CA PHE A 46 3.78 3.98 -3.93
C PHE A 46 3.97 4.51 -2.51
N ALA A 47 2.96 4.39 -1.64
CA ALA A 47 3.07 4.82 -0.25
C ALA A 47 4.20 4.11 0.50
N ILE A 48 4.38 2.80 0.25
CA ILE A 48 5.49 2.02 0.83
C ILE A 48 6.83 2.51 0.29
N ALA A 49 6.96 2.67 -1.03
CA ALA A 49 8.19 3.15 -1.66
C ALA A 49 8.59 4.54 -1.13
N ALA A 50 7.65 5.48 -1.08
CA ALA A 50 7.87 6.83 -0.56
C ALA A 50 8.19 6.81 0.95
N GLY A 51 7.48 6.00 1.75
CA GLY A 51 7.72 5.88 3.18
C GLY A 51 9.12 5.34 3.51
N LEU A 52 9.55 4.28 2.82
CA LEU A 52 10.88 3.71 2.99
C LEU A 52 11.97 4.67 2.47
N GLY A 53 11.72 5.36 1.36
CA GLY A 53 12.58 6.42 0.84
C GLY A 53 12.81 7.53 1.87
N ALA A 54 11.75 8.05 2.48
CA ALA A 54 11.81 9.08 3.50
C ALA A 54 12.63 8.67 4.74
N ILE A 55 12.52 7.40 5.16
CA ILE A 55 13.35 6.86 6.25
C ILE A 55 14.84 6.88 5.87
N GLY A 56 15.18 6.48 4.65
CA GLY A 56 16.57 6.55 4.16
C GLY A 56 17.09 7.98 4.07
N GLN A 57 16.29 8.89 3.52
CA GLN A 57 16.64 10.30 3.32
C GLN A 57 16.84 11.04 4.64
N SER A 58 15.96 10.82 5.63
CA SER A 58 16.07 11.48 6.94
C SER A 58 17.39 11.13 7.65
N ARG A 59 17.85 9.88 7.55
CA ARG A 59 19.12 9.42 8.12
C ARG A 59 20.34 10.08 7.45
N ILE A 60 20.31 10.19 6.13
CA ILE A 60 21.36 10.89 5.37
C ILE A 60 21.39 12.36 5.76
N ALA A 61 20.24 13.03 5.78
CA ALA A 61 20.14 14.44 6.13
C ALA A 61 20.61 14.72 7.57
N ALA A 62 20.17 13.93 8.54
CA ALA A 62 20.60 14.07 9.94
C ALA A 62 22.12 13.91 10.08
N SER A 63 22.68 12.87 9.45
CA SER A 63 24.12 12.59 9.49
C SER A 63 24.94 13.70 8.82
N ALA A 64 24.42 14.28 7.73
CA ALA A 64 25.06 15.39 7.04
C ALA A 64 25.06 16.67 7.89
N VAL A 65 23.95 17.00 8.54
CA VAL A 65 23.84 18.18 9.42
C VAL A 65 24.77 18.05 10.63
N GLU A 66 24.78 16.88 11.30
CA GLU A 66 25.72 16.63 12.40
C GLU A 66 27.18 16.71 11.95
N GLY A 67 27.50 16.12 10.80
CA GLY A 67 28.85 16.15 10.23
C GLY A 67 29.30 17.57 9.92
N ALA A 68 28.43 18.39 9.33
CA ALA A 68 28.71 19.78 9.01
C ALA A 68 28.88 20.63 10.27
N ALA A 69 28.08 20.40 11.32
CA ALA A 69 28.22 21.09 12.59
C ALA A 69 29.54 20.75 13.31
N ARG A 70 29.96 19.47 13.29
CA ARG A 70 31.23 19.04 13.91
C ARG A 70 32.46 19.49 13.12
N ASN A 71 32.36 19.58 11.79
CA ASN A 71 33.47 19.98 10.92
C ASN A 71 33.03 21.04 9.88
N PRO A 72 32.89 22.32 10.28
CA PRO A 72 32.39 23.37 9.39
C PRO A 72 33.22 23.56 8.12
N GLY A 73 34.55 23.35 8.20
CA GLY A 73 35.45 23.44 7.04
C GLY A 73 35.20 22.39 5.95
N ALA A 74 34.49 21.31 6.27
CA ALA A 74 34.13 20.25 5.31
C ALA A 74 32.65 20.33 4.87
N ALA A 75 31.88 21.32 5.35
CA ALA A 75 30.43 21.39 5.14
C ALA A 75 30.03 21.33 3.65
N GLY A 76 30.75 22.04 2.78
CA GLY A 76 30.47 22.00 1.33
C GLY A 76 30.65 20.60 0.72
N ARG A 77 31.69 19.86 1.12
CA ARG A 77 31.91 18.49 0.66
C ARG A 77 30.84 17.53 1.21
N ILE A 78 30.45 17.72 2.47
CA ILE A 78 29.38 16.95 3.11
C ILE A 78 28.05 17.15 2.37
N GLN A 79 27.71 18.39 2.01
CA GLN A 79 26.51 18.71 1.25
C GLN A 79 26.50 18.01 -0.13
N ILE A 80 27.62 17.98 -0.84
CA ILE A 80 27.71 17.29 -2.14
C ILE A 80 27.46 15.79 -1.97
N MET A 81 28.11 15.16 -0.98
CA MET A 81 27.91 13.73 -0.70
C MET A 81 26.46 13.43 -0.28
N MET A 82 25.86 14.32 0.52
CA MET A 82 24.45 14.24 0.93
C MET A 82 23.53 14.28 -0.29
N ILE A 83 23.70 15.25 -1.19
CA ILE A 83 22.84 15.39 -2.38
C ILE A 83 22.94 14.15 -3.27
N ILE A 84 24.13 13.59 -3.48
CA ILE A 84 24.30 12.36 -4.26
C ILE A 84 23.55 11.20 -3.61
N GLY A 85 23.69 11.02 -2.29
CA GLY A 85 22.97 9.97 -1.55
C GLY A 85 21.45 10.14 -1.61
N LEU A 86 20.96 11.37 -1.43
CA LEU A 86 19.53 11.69 -1.52
C LEU A 86 18.99 11.45 -2.94
N ALA A 87 19.73 11.84 -3.98
CA ALA A 87 19.32 11.66 -5.37
C ALA A 87 19.20 10.17 -5.75
N LEU A 88 20.11 9.32 -5.26
CA LEU A 88 20.01 7.87 -5.49
C LEU A 88 18.78 7.26 -4.82
N ILE A 89 18.45 7.65 -3.59
CA ILE A 89 17.23 7.18 -2.92
C ILE A 89 15.99 7.72 -3.64
N GLU A 90 15.98 9.00 -3.99
CA GLU A 90 14.85 9.64 -4.67
C GLU A 90 14.58 9.00 -6.04
N SER A 91 15.61 8.54 -6.75
CA SER A 91 15.42 7.86 -8.04
C SER A 91 14.53 6.61 -7.94
N LEU A 92 14.60 5.88 -6.81
CA LEU A 92 13.75 4.71 -6.56
C LEU A 92 12.29 5.11 -6.38
N VAL A 93 12.05 6.20 -5.64
CA VAL A 93 10.71 6.75 -5.41
C VAL A 93 10.12 7.31 -6.70
N LEU A 94 10.93 7.99 -7.51
CA LEU A 94 10.52 8.49 -8.82
C LEU A 94 10.19 7.35 -9.80
N PHE A 95 10.94 6.24 -9.80
CA PHE A 95 10.56 5.08 -10.61
C PHE A 95 9.23 4.48 -10.17
N ALA A 96 8.96 4.40 -8.87
CA ALA A 96 7.65 3.97 -8.37
C ALA A 96 6.53 4.95 -8.81
N LEU A 97 6.78 6.26 -8.73
CA LEU A 97 5.84 7.29 -9.21
C LEU A 97 5.55 7.14 -10.70
N VAL A 98 6.58 6.94 -11.51
CA VAL A 98 6.44 6.77 -12.97
C VAL A 98 5.61 5.53 -13.30
N ILE A 99 5.83 4.41 -12.61
CA ILE A 99 5.04 3.19 -12.81
C ILE A 99 3.57 3.45 -12.46
N VAL A 100 3.29 4.10 -11.34
CA VAL A 100 1.92 4.44 -10.94
C VAL A 100 1.28 5.36 -11.97
N PHE A 101 1.95 6.45 -12.34
CA PHE A 101 1.43 7.43 -13.30
C PHE A 101 1.18 6.82 -14.70
N ALA A 102 2.04 5.91 -15.14
CA ALA A 102 1.92 5.29 -16.46
C ALA A 102 0.89 4.15 -16.52
N ARG A 103 0.53 3.54 -15.38
CA ARG A 103 -0.24 2.29 -15.35
C ARG A 103 -1.61 2.40 -14.69
N VAL A 104 -1.93 3.52 -14.07
CA VAL A 104 -3.10 3.72 -13.18
C VAL A 104 -3.86 4.98 -13.55
#